data_AF-A0A7J0DH46-F1
#
_entry.id   AF-A0A7J0DH46-F1
#
_cell.length_a   1.000
_cell.length_b   1.000
_cell.length_c   1.000
_cell.angle_alpha   90.00
_cell.angle_beta   90.00
_cell.angle_gamma   90.00
#
_symmetry.space_group_name_H-M   'P 1'
#
loop_
_entity.id
_entity.type
_entity.pdbx_description
1 polymer ?
#
loop_
_entity_poly.entity_id
_entity_poly.type
_entity_poly.pdbx_seq_one_letter_code
_entity_poly.pdbx_strand_id
1 'polypeptide(L)'
;MSKTSQRQSRDSCGGNKIYVTRNEIRATKQRRYNSRGEECYWSHGGVIPEISLCGCVHARGVGWEFVFKQLGDCCGAPGLGNRGGWAMLGVGQKWIRGERERWRETERRLEEKTGKAQSSDNSSNDGSICGFDSLHRLLHASLNPQVFQEVNRLILGLNCGRAVEPIYLPEPVKALSSKHDFDLQAFCFNADKELLRESRMVRVGLIQNSIALPTTAPFGDQKRAIFQKLRPIIDAAGAAGVNILCLQEAWTMPFAFCTREKRWCEFAEPVDGESTLFLQDLAKKYNMVIISPILERDVKHGETLWNTAVIIGNHGNVIGKHRKNHIPRVGDFNESTYYMEGNTGHPVFETAYGKIALNQCGPLRFSFAHSISRGYLLLFSQCARNAAIANSYFVGSINRVGTEVFPNPFTSGDGKPQHADFGHFYGSSHFSAPDASCTPSLSRYKDGLIISDMDLNLCRQLKDKWGFRMTARYELYAELLASYVKPDFEPQVIFDPLLHK
;
A
#
# COMPACT_ATOMS: atom_id res chain seq x y z
N MET A 1 -10.94 66.95 5.89
CA MET A 1 -11.14 68.14 6.75
C MET A 1 -12.07 67.76 7.89
N SER A 2 -11.65 68.09 9.13
CA SER A 2 -12.42 68.19 10.41
C SER A 2 -13.29 66.99 10.85
N LYS A 3 -12.97 66.33 11.98
CA LYS A 3 -13.37 66.68 13.38
C LYS A 3 -14.91 66.72 13.51
N THR A 4 -15.59 66.12 14.49
CA THR A 4 -15.37 66.24 15.95
C THR A 4 -16.30 65.29 16.73
N SER A 5 -15.88 65.01 17.97
CA SER A 5 -16.51 64.35 19.13
C SER A 5 -17.99 64.61 19.47
N GLN A 6 -18.63 63.70 20.23
CA GLN A 6 -19.04 63.89 21.66
C GLN A 6 -19.80 62.65 22.21
N ARG A 7 -19.30 62.04 23.31
CA ARG A 7 -19.85 61.95 24.70
C ARG A 7 -21.18 61.19 24.87
N GLN A 8 -21.22 60.02 25.53
CA GLN A 8 -21.24 59.71 26.99
C GLN A 8 -22.63 59.77 27.67
N SER A 9 -23.15 58.63 28.14
CA SER A 9 -23.85 58.40 29.44
C SER A 9 -24.39 56.95 29.49
N ARG A 10 -23.83 56.06 30.33
CA ARG A 10 -24.23 55.66 31.70
C ARG A 10 -25.50 54.80 31.83
N ASP A 11 -25.25 53.59 32.34
CA ASP A 11 -25.99 52.80 33.35
C ASP A 11 -27.45 52.38 33.11
N SER A 12 -27.72 51.06 33.07
CA SER A 12 -28.30 50.32 34.21
C SER A 12 -28.89 48.94 33.81
N CYS A 13 -28.90 48.04 34.80
CA CYS A 13 -29.29 46.64 34.79
C CYS A 13 -30.72 46.33 34.31
N GLY A 14 -30.94 45.10 33.84
CA GLY A 14 -32.26 44.46 33.87
C GLY A 14 -32.45 43.41 32.80
N GLY A 15 -32.34 42.13 33.16
CA GLY A 15 -32.71 41.03 32.28
C GLY A 15 -34.22 40.98 32.03
N ASN A 16 -34.62 40.72 30.79
CA ASN A 16 -35.62 39.70 30.47
C ASN A 16 -35.68 39.45 28.95
N LYS A 17 -35.90 38.18 28.63
CA LYS A 17 -35.95 37.59 27.29
C LYS A 17 -36.94 38.32 26.37
N ILE A 18 -36.52 38.61 25.14
CA ILE A 18 -37.39 38.89 24.00
C ILE A 18 -36.97 37.99 22.84
N TYR A 19 -37.89 37.10 22.45
CA TYR A 19 -37.87 36.39 21.17
C TYR A 19 -38.31 37.36 20.07
N VAL A 20 -37.47 37.71 19.09
CA VAL A 20 -37.92 38.29 17.81
C VAL A 20 -36.94 37.92 16.66
N THR A 21 -37.46 37.04 15.81
CA THR A 21 -37.38 36.93 14.32
C THR A 21 -36.06 36.71 13.57
N ARG A 22 -36.09 35.62 12.78
CA ARG A 22 -35.52 35.45 11.44
C ARG A 22 -35.19 36.78 10.74
N ASN A 23 -33.92 36.96 10.39
CA ASN A 23 -33.56 37.68 9.19
C ASN A 23 -32.79 36.74 8.27
N GLU A 24 -33.41 36.51 7.11
CA GLU A 24 -32.88 35.76 5.99
C GLU A 24 -31.60 36.41 5.48
N ILE A 25 -30.47 35.70 5.57
CA ILE A 25 -29.37 35.94 4.64
C ILE A 25 -29.55 34.92 3.52
N ARG A 26 -30.24 35.38 2.45
CA ARG A 26 -30.27 34.69 1.16
C ARG A 26 -28.86 34.64 0.59
N ALA A 27 -28.13 33.56 0.88
CA ALA A 27 -27.04 33.12 0.03
C ALA A 27 -27.67 32.58 -1.27
N THR A 28 -27.60 33.36 -2.34
CA THR A 28 -27.99 32.98 -3.70
C THR A 28 -27.24 31.71 -4.11
N LYS A 29 -27.91 30.56 -4.04
CA LYS A 29 -27.51 29.33 -4.76
C LYS A 29 -27.54 29.65 -6.26
N GLN A 30 -26.38 29.83 -6.88
CA GLN A 30 -26.27 29.77 -8.33
C GLN A 30 -26.59 28.33 -8.78
N ARG A 31 -27.83 28.10 -9.18
CA ARG A 31 -28.25 26.89 -9.88
C ARG A 31 -27.63 26.92 -11.27
N ARG A 32 -26.74 25.98 -11.59
CA ARG A 32 -26.31 25.75 -12.99
C ARG A 32 -27.08 24.55 -13.53
N TYR A 33 -27.80 24.79 -14.62
CA TYR A 33 -28.55 23.78 -15.38
C TYR A 33 -27.67 23.27 -16.54
N ASN A 34 -27.83 22.00 -16.93
CA ASN A 34 -27.24 21.52 -18.19
C ASN A 34 -27.98 22.16 -19.40
N SER A 35 -27.50 21.92 -20.62
CA SER A 35 -28.11 22.45 -21.86
C SER A 35 -29.54 21.97 -22.13
N ARG A 36 -30.12 21.15 -21.24
CA ARG A 36 -31.51 20.64 -21.30
C ARG A 36 -32.36 21.04 -20.10
N GLY A 37 -31.88 21.89 -19.19
CA GLY A 37 -32.70 22.47 -18.12
C GLY A 37 -33.03 21.55 -16.94
N GLU A 38 -32.32 20.43 -16.76
CA GLU A 38 -32.54 19.51 -15.63
C GLU A 38 -31.70 19.90 -14.39
N GLU A 39 -32.29 19.80 -13.20
CA GLU A 39 -31.58 19.97 -11.91
C GLU A 39 -30.62 18.79 -11.68
N CYS A 40 -29.31 19.05 -11.74
CA CYS A 40 -28.31 18.05 -11.40
C CYS A 40 -28.24 17.84 -9.88
N TYR A 41 -28.85 16.76 -9.39
CA TYR A 41 -28.48 16.19 -8.10
C TYR A 41 -27.05 15.63 -8.21
N TRP A 42 -26.11 16.19 -7.44
CA TRP A 42 -24.79 15.59 -7.27
C TRP A 42 -24.92 14.32 -6.45
N SER A 43 -25.26 13.20 -7.10
CA SER A 43 -24.97 11.89 -6.53
C SER A 43 -23.45 11.79 -6.36
N HIS A 44 -22.94 11.85 -5.13
CA HIS A 44 -21.54 11.53 -4.81
C HIS A 44 -21.31 10.02 -4.93
N GLY A 45 -21.54 9.49 -6.14
CA GLY A 45 -21.23 8.13 -6.54
C GLY A 45 -19.87 8.10 -7.22
N GLY A 46 -18.79 8.13 -6.43
CA GLY A 46 -17.49 7.76 -6.98
C GLY A 46 -17.55 6.32 -7.50
N VAL A 47 -17.08 6.07 -8.72
CA VAL A 47 -16.92 4.70 -9.22
C VAL A 47 -15.88 4.02 -8.34
N ILE A 48 -16.23 2.90 -7.70
CA ILE A 48 -15.34 2.14 -6.83
C ILE A 48 -14.82 0.93 -7.63
N PRO A 49 -13.51 0.62 -7.57
CA PRO A 49 -12.97 -0.57 -8.20
C PRO A 49 -13.46 -1.85 -7.51
N GLU A 50 -13.41 -2.96 -8.23
CA GLU A 50 -13.56 -4.31 -7.68
C GLU A 50 -12.18 -4.88 -7.30
N ILE A 51 -11.12 -4.43 -7.98
CA ILE A 51 -9.72 -4.77 -7.71
C ILE A 51 -8.88 -3.49 -7.63
N SER A 52 -8.15 -3.31 -6.54
CA SER A 52 -7.15 -2.25 -6.39
C SER A 52 -5.76 -2.86 -6.42
N LEU A 53 -4.87 -2.37 -7.29
CA LEU A 53 -3.48 -2.84 -7.34
C LEU A 53 -2.56 -1.77 -6.78
N CYS A 54 -1.73 -2.18 -5.82
CA CYS A 54 -0.84 -1.32 -5.07
C CYS A 54 0.60 -1.74 -5.32
N GLY A 55 1.34 -0.90 -6.06
CA GLY A 55 2.79 -1.01 -6.18
C GLY A 55 3.43 -0.13 -5.13
N CYS A 56 4.22 -0.72 -4.23
CA CYS A 56 5.04 0.02 -3.28
C CYS A 56 6.46 -0.50 -3.24
N VAL A 57 7.42 0.40 -3.38
CA VAL A 57 8.83 0.10 -3.13
C VAL A 57 9.18 0.36 -1.67
N HIS A 58 9.65 -0.66 -0.96
CA HIS A 58 10.17 -0.55 0.39
C HIS A 58 11.39 -1.46 0.60
N ALA A 59 12.43 -0.94 1.25
CA ALA A 59 13.64 -1.67 1.61
C ALA A 59 13.82 -1.80 3.14
N ARG A 60 14.49 -2.88 3.58
CA ARG A 60 14.90 -3.07 4.99
C ARG A 60 15.87 -1.95 5.38
N GLY A 61 15.64 -1.31 6.53
CA GLY A 61 16.58 -0.34 7.12
C GLY A 61 16.20 1.14 6.95
N VAL A 62 15.41 1.48 5.93
CA VAL A 62 14.98 2.86 5.67
C VAL A 62 13.80 3.24 6.57
N GLY A 63 14.10 3.64 7.81
CA GLY A 63 13.09 4.13 8.78
C GLY A 63 13.32 3.74 10.24
N TRP A 64 14.53 3.34 10.64
CA TRP A 64 14.77 2.82 11.97
C TRP A 64 14.93 3.87 13.11
N GLU A 65 15.04 5.17 12.84
CA GLU A 65 15.43 6.11 13.92
C GLU A 65 14.50 7.29 14.26
N PHE A 66 13.51 7.65 13.43
CA PHE A 66 12.75 8.89 13.70
C PHE A 66 11.58 8.78 14.69
N VAL A 67 11.27 7.59 15.22
CA VAL A 67 10.13 7.40 16.16
C VAL A 67 10.57 7.25 17.62
N PHE A 68 11.85 7.02 17.91
CA PHE A 68 12.30 6.81 19.30
C PHE A 68 12.67 8.10 20.05
N LYS A 69 12.90 9.23 19.35
CA LYS A 69 13.36 10.46 20.00
C LYS A 69 12.26 11.34 20.60
N GLN A 70 10.99 11.08 20.29
CA GLN A 70 9.86 11.89 20.78
C GLN A 70 9.09 11.25 21.95
N LEU A 71 9.48 10.04 22.38
CA LEU A 71 8.90 9.35 23.56
C LEU A 71 9.89 9.26 24.74
N GLY A 72 11.14 9.70 24.57
CA GLY A 72 12.15 9.74 25.63
C GLY A 72 11.95 10.88 26.63
N ASP A 73 11.32 11.98 26.22
CA ASP A 73 11.23 13.21 27.03
C ASP A 73 9.87 13.39 27.75
N CYS A 74 8.92 12.47 27.58
CA CYS A 74 7.60 12.55 28.26
C CYS A 74 7.45 11.61 29.47
N CYS A 75 8.49 10.85 29.83
CA CYS A 75 8.45 9.96 30.99
C CYS A 75 9.51 10.36 32.02
N GLY A 76 9.35 11.55 32.60
CA GLY A 76 10.17 12.01 33.71
C GLY A 76 9.41 12.97 34.63
N ALA A 77 8.60 12.44 35.54
CA ALA A 77 8.45 12.92 36.94
C ALA A 77 7.27 12.23 37.66
N PRO A 78 7.32 12.09 39.00
CA PRO A 78 6.56 11.09 39.77
C PRO A 78 5.39 11.69 40.56
N GLY A 79 4.41 10.85 40.93
CA GLY A 79 3.60 11.08 42.13
C GLY A 79 2.13 10.72 42.05
N LEU A 80 1.68 10.07 43.13
CA LEU A 80 0.32 9.96 43.67
C LEU A 80 -0.53 8.78 43.18
N GLY A 81 -0.84 7.93 44.16
CA GLY A 81 -1.49 6.65 43.99
C GLY A 81 -3.01 6.75 43.99
N ASN A 82 -3.63 5.71 43.45
CA ASN A 82 -4.75 5.07 44.11
C ASN A 82 -4.89 3.61 43.64
N ARG A 83 -5.01 2.71 44.61
CA ARG A 83 -5.03 1.26 44.43
C ARG A 83 -6.45 0.83 44.05
N GLY A 84 -6.61 0.13 42.92
CA GLY A 84 -7.90 -0.48 42.57
C GLY A 84 -8.03 -0.95 41.12
N GLY A 85 -6.99 -1.51 40.51
CA GLY A 85 -7.08 -1.99 39.12
C GLY A 85 -5.92 -2.89 38.64
N TRP A 86 -4.98 -3.24 39.51
CA TRP A 86 -3.70 -3.84 39.12
C TRP A 86 -3.62 -5.37 39.20
N ALA A 87 -4.73 -6.07 39.45
CA ALA A 87 -4.69 -7.53 39.59
C ALA A 87 -4.69 -8.30 38.25
N MET A 88 -5.28 -7.77 37.17
CA MET A 88 -5.31 -8.45 35.86
C MET A 88 -4.13 -8.14 34.93
N LEU A 89 -3.43 -7.01 35.11
CA LEU A 89 -2.22 -6.67 34.35
C LEU A 89 -0.95 -7.38 34.88
N GLY A 90 -0.93 -7.74 36.17
CA GLY A 90 0.21 -8.42 36.79
C GLY A 90 0.42 -9.86 36.34
N VAL A 91 -0.65 -10.56 35.92
CA VAL A 91 -0.58 -11.96 35.46
C VAL A 91 -0.02 -12.02 34.02
N GLY A 92 -0.47 -11.13 33.14
CA GLY A 92 0.05 -11.03 31.77
C GLY A 92 1.52 -10.58 31.73
N GLN A 93 1.94 -9.65 32.59
CA GLN A 93 3.34 -9.22 32.68
C GLN A 93 4.26 -10.30 33.27
N LYS A 94 3.80 -11.09 34.25
CA LYS A 94 4.55 -12.24 34.77
C LYS A 94 4.69 -13.36 33.74
N TRP A 95 3.64 -13.62 32.95
CA TRP A 95 3.67 -14.61 31.87
C TRP A 95 4.65 -14.20 30.75
N ILE A 96 4.59 -12.93 30.31
CA ILE A 96 5.51 -12.36 29.32
C ILE A 96 6.96 -12.32 29.82
N ARG A 97 7.20 -12.05 31.12
CA ARG A 97 8.54 -12.16 31.72
C ARG A 97 9.03 -13.61 31.77
N GLY A 98 8.16 -14.53 32.20
CA GLY A 98 8.49 -15.97 32.27
C GLY A 98 8.79 -16.58 30.90
N GLU A 99 8.03 -16.22 29.86
CA GLU A 99 8.33 -16.64 28.48
C GLU A 99 9.61 -16.02 27.94
N ARG A 100 9.91 -14.77 28.30
CA ARG A 100 11.14 -14.08 27.89
C ARG A 100 12.38 -14.69 28.54
N GLU A 101 12.30 -15.09 29.80
CA GLU A 101 13.36 -15.84 30.47
C GLU A 101 13.51 -17.24 29.90
N ARG A 102 12.40 -17.91 29.55
CA ARG A 102 12.43 -19.23 28.89
C ARG A 102 13.02 -19.16 27.48
N TRP A 103 12.76 -18.07 26.75
CA TRP A 103 13.37 -17.78 25.45
C TRP A 103 14.87 -17.52 25.59
N ARG A 104 15.30 -16.72 26.56
CA ARG A 104 16.74 -16.50 26.85
C ARG A 104 17.46 -17.78 27.25
N GLU A 105 16.83 -18.64 28.04
CA GLU A 105 17.39 -19.95 28.40
C GLU A 105 17.49 -20.88 27.18
N THR A 106 16.55 -20.75 26.23
CA THR A 106 16.57 -21.52 24.97
C THR A 106 17.64 -20.99 24.01
N GLU A 107 17.82 -19.67 23.90
CA GLU A 107 18.95 -19.03 23.19
C GLU A 107 20.28 -19.47 23.81
N ARG A 108 20.43 -19.41 25.13
CA ARG A 108 21.65 -19.83 25.83
C ARG A 108 21.97 -21.31 25.61
N ARG A 109 20.96 -22.18 25.56
CA ARG A 109 21.12 -23.62 25.23
C ARG A 109 21.43 -23.87 23.75
N LEU A 110 20.99 -22.99 22.85
CA LEU A 110 21.33 -23.03 21.43
C LEU A 110 22.76 -22.52 21.18
N GLU A 111 23.19 -21.50 21.91
CA GLU A 111 24.56 -20.97 21.93
C GLU A 111 25.55 -21.98 22.53
N GLU A 112 25.21 -22.65 23.64
CA GLU A 112 26.04 -23.71 24.24
C GLU A 112 26.16 -24.95 23.31
N LYS A 113 25.13 -25.26 22.51
CA LYS A 113 25.18 -26.34 21.51
C LYS A 113 25.96 -25.98 20.24
N THR A 114 26.07 -24.70 19.91
CA THR A 114 26.80 -24.21 18.73
C THR A 114 28.27 -23.87 19.03
N GLY A 115 28.63 -23.69 20.31
CA GLY A 115 29.99 -23.35 20.79
C GLY A 115 31.09 -24.42 20.62
N LYS A 116 30.91 -25.46 19.80
CA LYS A 116 31.96 -26.44 19.44
C LYS A 116 32.12 -26.69 17.93
N ALA A 117 31.61 -25.80 17.09
CA ALA A 117 32.01 -25.73 15.69
C ALA A 117 32.57 -24.33 15.42
N GLN A 118 33.83 -24.24 14.99
CA GLN A 118 34.45 -22.98 14.56
C GLN A 118 33.56 -22.32 13.51
N SER A 119 32.91 -21.22 13.88
CA SER A 119 32.05 -20.44 12.99
C SER A 119 32.92 -19.62 12.04
N SER A 120 32.89 -20.00 10.76
CA SER A 120 33.08 -19.04 9.68
C SER A 120 31.91 -18.06 9.76
N ASP A 121 32.24 -16.79 9.87
CA ASP A 121 31.30 -15.68 9.94
C ASP A 121 30.64 -15.53 8.57
N ASN A 122 29.50 -16.20 8.38
CA ASN A 122 28.65 -16.09 7.19
C ASN A 122 27.24 -15.77 7.68
N SER A 123 27.05 -14.57 8.24
CA SER A 123 25.71 -14.00 8.42
C SER A 123 25.11 -13.80 7.03
N SER A 124 24.09 -14.60 6.69
CA SER A 124 23.53 -14.63 5.34
C SER A 124 22.86 -13.30 5.01
N ASN A 125 23.55 -12.47 4.23
CA ASN A 125 23.10 -11.19 3.70
C ASN A 125 22.06 -11.38 2.55
N ASP A 126 21.29 -12.48 2.57
CA ASP A 126 20.49 -13.02 1.47
C ASP A 126 19.03 -12.53 1.45
N GLY A 127 18.67 -11.61 2.35
CA GLY A 127 17.30 -11.11 2.45
C GLY A 127 16.31 -12.05 3.15
N SER A 128 16.72 -13.25 3.55
CA SER A 128 15.88 -14.22 4.25
C SER A 128 15.44 -13.74 5.64
N ILE A 129 14.46 -14.44 6.22
CA ILE A 129 14.08 -14.31 7.63
C ILE A 129 14.53 -15.57 8.33
N CYS A 130 15.67 -15.50 9.03
CA CYS A 130 16.24 -16.65 9.75
C CYS A 130 16.43 -17.88 8.83
N GLY A 131 16.89 -17.66 7.59
CA GLY A 131 17.06 -18.72 6.59
C GLY A 131 15.79 -19.11 5.81
N PHE A 132 14.64 -18.53 6.12
CA PHE A 132 13.39 -18.78 5.39
C PHE A 132 13.09 -17.67 4.38
N ASP A 133 12.49 -18.06 3.27
CA ASP A 133 12.13 -17.17 2.17
C ASP A 133 10.88 -16.34 2.43
N SER A 134 9.96 -16.82 3.27
CA SER A 134 8.78 -16.07 3.69
C SER A 134 8.45 -16.28 5.18
N LEU A 135 7.71 -15.33 5.74
CA LEU A 135 7.20 -15.44 7.11
C LEU A 135 6.30 -16.67 7.28
N HIS A 136 5.50 -17.01 6.26
CA HIS A 136 4.61 -18.15 6.33
C HIS A 136 5.38 -19.48 6.44
N ARG A 137 6.49 -19.64 5.69
CA ARG A 137 7.34 -20.84 5.79
C ARG A 137 8.06 -20.93 7.12
N LEU A 138 8.55 -19.80 7.63
CA LEU A 138 9.14 -19.74 8.98
C LEU A 138 8.13 -20.22 10.04
N LEU A 139 6.90 -19.69 10.02
CA LEU A 139 5.88 -20.04 11.00
C LEU A 139 5.46 -21.51 10.88
N HIS A 140 5.30 -22.01 9.66
CA HIS A 140 4.95 -23.40 9.39
C HIS A 140 6.02 -24.38 9.91
N ALA A 141 7.30 -24.06 9.71
CA ALA A 141 8.41 -24.89 10.16
C ALA A 141 8.65 -24.80 11.69
N SER A 142 8.31 -23.67 12.32
CA SER A 142 8.67 -23.39 13.72
C SER A 142 7.57 -23.71 14.72
N LEU A 143 6.30 -23.73 14.29
CA LEU A 143 5.15 -23.91 15.17
C LEU A 143 4.58 -25.32 15.06
N ASN A 144 3.98 -25.80 16.15
CA ASN A 144 3.21 -27.04 16.08
C ASN A 144 1.98 -26.87 15.15
N PRO A 145 1.46 -27.93 14.51
CA PRO A 145 0.41 -27.81 13.51
C PRO A 145 -0.88 -27.12 14.00
N GLN A 146 -1.26 -27.36 15.26
CA GLN A 146 -2.49 -26.81 15.84
C GLN A 146 -2.36 -25.30 16.11
N VAL A 147 -1.23 -24.88 16.69
CA VAL A 147 -0.91 -23.48 16.92
C VAL A 147 -0.68 -22.76 15.59
N PHE A 148 -0.02 -23.40 14.63
CA PHE A 148 0.15 -22.86 13.29
C PHE A 148 -1.21 -22.58 12.64
N GLN A 149 -2.17 -23.49 12.74
CA GLN A 149 -3.52 -23.28 12.19
C GLN A 149 -4.20 -22.04 12.79
N GLU A 150 -4.16 -21.87 14.11
CA GLU A 150 -4.75 -20.68 14.76
C GLU A 150 -3.98 -19.39 14.44
N VAL A 151 -2.65 -19.43 14.43
CA VAL A 151 -1.82 -18.28 14.04
C VAL A 151 -2.12 -17.90 12.59
N ASN A 152 -2.23 -18.88 11.69
CA ASN A 152 -2.53 -18.65 10.29
C ASN A 152 -3.94 -18.08 10.10
N ARG A 153 -4.93 -18.55 10.88
CA ARG A 153 -6.29 -18.00 10.90
C ARG A 153 -6.31 -16.52 11.29
N LEU A 154 -5.50 -16.12 12.27
CA LEU A 154 -5.41 -14.72 12.72
C LEU A 154 -4.67 -13.84 11.70
N ILE A 155 -3.54 -14.31 11.19
CA ILE A 155 -2.68 -13.53 10.28
C ILE A 155 -3.29 -13.44 8.88
N LEU A 156 -3.72 -14.56 8.30
CA LEU A 156 -4.24 -14.61 6.92
C LEU A 156 -5.76 -14.50 6.84
N GLY A 157 -6.51 -14.74 7.91
CA GLY A 157 -7.97 -14.75 7.85
C GLY A 157 -8.55 -16.00 7.17
N LEU A 158 -9.86 -15.97 6.92
CA LEU A 158 -10.60 -17.08 6.32
C LEU A 158 -11.48 -16.56 5.19
N ASN A 159 -11.37 -17.14 4.00
CA ASN A 159 -12.25 -16.87 2.88
C ASN A 159 -13.53 -17.72 3.02
N CYS A 160 -14.69 -17.07 3.12
CA CYS A 160 -15.97 -17.75 3.36
C CYS A 160 -15.93 -18.80 4.49
N GLY A 161 -15.17 -18.50 5.56
CA GLY A 161 -15.02 -19.39 6.73
C GLY A 161 -14.00 -20.52 6.58
N ARG A 162 -13.23 -20.57 5.49
CA ARG A 162 -12.16 -21.56 5.25
C ARG A 162 -10.81 -20.89 4.96
N ALA A 163 -9.72 -21.62 5.13
CA ALA A 163 -8.42 -21.10 4.70
C ALA A 163 -8.41 -20.90 3.18
N VAL A 164 -7.69 -19.89 2.70
CA VAL A 164 -7.54 -19.63 1.26
C VAL A 164 -6.90 -20.86 0.60
N GLU A 165 -7.56 -21.41 -0.42
CA GLU A 165 -7.16 -22.67 -1.02
C GLU A 165 -6.09 -22.45 -2.10
N PRO A 166 -5.03 -23.27 -2.15
CA PRO A 166 -4.06 -23.22 -3.23
C PRO A 166 -4.66 -23.80 -4.52
N ILE A 167 -4.29 -23.23 -5.67
CA ILE A 167 -4.71 -23.69 -6.99
C ILE A 167 -3.59 -24.49 -7.64
N TYR A 168 -3.94 -25.61 -8.27
CA TYR A 168 -3.00 -26.37 -9.09
C TYR A 168 -2.81 -25.69 -10.45
N LEU A 169 -1.59 -25.26 -10.73
CA LEU A 169 -1.24 -24.68 -12.03
C LEU A 169 -0.85 -25.76 -13.06
N PRO A 170 -1.12 -25.53 -14.35
CA PRO A 170 -0.72 -26.44 -15.43
C PRO A 170 0.78 -26.72 -15.43
N GLU A 171 1.18 -27.94 -15.82
CA GLU A 171 2.59 -28.36 -15.86
C GLU A 171 3.49 -27.46 -16.73
N PRO A 172 3.04 -26.93 -17.89
CA PRO A 172 3.84 -25.97 -18.66
C PRO A 172 4.23 -24.71 -17.87
N VAL A 173 3.35 -24.24 -16.97
CA VAL A 173 3.60 -23.04 -16.15
C VAL A 173 4.66 -23.34 -15.09
N LYS A 174 4.60 -24.51 -14.47
CA LYS A 174 5.60 -24.97 -13.50
C LYS A 174 6.95 -25.20 -14.15
N ALA A 175 6.96 -25.80 -15.34
CA ALA A 175 8.18 -25.98 -16.12
C ALA A 175 8.86 -24.65 -16.45
N LEU A 176 8.08 -23.61 -16.78
CA LEU A 176 8.62 -22.25 -16.97
C LEU A 176 9.22 -21.68 -15.68
N SER A 177 8.52 -21.84 -14.54
CA SER A 177 9.02 -21.42 -13.22
C SER A 177 10.33 -22.10 -12.85
N SER A 178 10.44 -23.42 -13.03
CA SER A 178 11.68 -24.16 -12.75
C SER A 178 12.80 -23.82 -13.73
N LYS A 179 12.49 -23.63 -15.01
CA LYS A 179 13.48 -23.28 -16.04
C LYS A 179 14.08 -21.90 -15.85
N HIS A 180 13.28 -20.93 -15.40
CA HIS A 180 13.68 -19.54 -15.25
C HIS A 180 13.87 -19.09 -13.79
N ASP A 181 13.84 -20.04 -12.84
CA ASP A 181 14.07 -19.86 -11.40
C ASP A 181 13.30 -18.69 -10.77
N PHE A 182 11.97 -18.71 -10.88
CA PHE A 182 11.10 -17.76 -10.19
C PHE A 182 10.07 -18.48 -9.30
N ASP A 183 9.77 -17.88 -8.14
CA ASP A 183 8.76 -18.38 -7.20
C ASP A 183 7.36 -18.32 -7.84
N LEU A 184 6.57 -19.37 -7.68
CA LEU A 184 5.26 -19.50 -8.32
C LEU A 184 4.24 -19.98 -7.30
N GLN A 185 3.24 -19.15 -7.03
CA GLN A 185 2.16 -19.46 -6.10
C GLN A 185 0.80 -19.14 -6.72
N ALA A 186 -0.23 -19.92 -6.42
CA ALA A 186 -1.59 -19.68 -6.91
C ALA A 186 -2.66 -19.99 -5.85
N PHE A 187 -3.67 -19.14 -5.73
CA PHE A 187 -4.69 -19.22 -4.67
C PHE A 187 -6.09 -18.83 -5.14
N CYS A 188 -7.14 -19.36 -4.51
CA CYS A 188 -8.54 -19.06 -4.85
C CYS A 188 -9.27 -18.33 -3.71
N PHE A 189 -9.97 -17.25 -4.06
CA PHE A 189 -10.97 -16.57 -3.23
C PHE A 189 -12.36 -16.77 -3.85
N ASN A 190 -13.22 -17.43 -3.09
CA ASN A 190 -14.61 -17.70 -3.46
C ASN A 190 -15.56 -16.65 -2.87
N ALA A 191 -16.78 -16.64 -3.39
CA ALA A 191 -17.93 -15.95 -2.83
C ALA A 191 -19.06 -16.95 -2.55
N ASP A 192 -20.03 -16.58 -1.71
CA ASP A 192 -21.24 -17.38 -1.54
C ASP A 192 -22.04 -17.39 -2.84
N LYS A 193 -22.73 -18.50 -3.14
CA LYS A 193 -23.52 -18.61 -4.37
C LYS A 193 -24.70 -17.64 -4.34
N GLU A 194 -24.78 -16.74 -5.31
CA GLU A 194 -25.95 -15.89 -5.51
C GLU A 194 -27.03 -16.61 -6.33
N LEU A 195 -28.31 -16.31 -6.05
CA LEU A 195 -29.44 -16.90 -6.77
C LEU A 195 -29.73 -16.21 -8.10
N LEU A 196 -29.47 -14.91 -8.18
CA LEU A 196 -29.85 -14.06 -9.32
C LEU A 196 -28.68 -13.70 -10.23
N ARG A 197 -27.45 -14.09 -9.86
CA ARG A 197 -26.24 -13.68 -10.58
C ARG A 197 -25.27 -14.82 -10.65
N GLU A 198 -24.62 -14.92 -11.79
CA GLU A 198 -23.54 -15.86 -12.00
C GLU A 198 -22.28 -15.41 -11.27
N SER A 199 -21.41 -16.38 -10.96
CA SER A 199 -20.09 -16.12 -10.39
C SER A 199 -19.25 -15.31 -11.36
N ARG A 200 -18.54 -14.29 -10.85
CA ARG A 200 -17.68 -13.43 -11.66
C ARG A 200 -16.23 -13.69 -11.31
N MET A 201 -15.74 -14.86 -11.75
CA MET A 201 -14.36 -15.28 -11.54
C MET A 201 -13.41 -14.50 -12.44
N VAL A 202 -12.36 -13.94 -11.83
CA VAL A 202 -11.27 -13.25 -12.52
C VAL A 202 -9.94 -13.73 -11.97
N ARG A 203 -9.01 -14.10 -12.86
CA ARG A 203 -7.66 -14.52 -12.50
C ARG A 203 -6.70 -13.33 -12.60
N VAL A 204 -6.09 -12.96 -11.48
CA VAL A 204 -5.18 -11.81 -11.37
C VAL A 204 -3.77 -12.31 -11.05
N GLY A 205 -2.75 -11.75 -11.71
CA GLY A 205 -1.34 -12.04 -11.47
C GLY A 205 -0.56 -10.82 -11.00
N LEU A 206 0.37 -11.02 -10.06
CA LEU A 206 1.35 -10.01 -9.65
C LEU A 206 2.76 -10.52 -9.91
N ILE A 207 3.61 -9.67 -10.46
CA ILE A 207 5.03 -9.97 -10.67
C ILE A 207 5.87 -9.10 -9.73
N GLN A 208 6.76 -9.75 -8.98
CA GLN A 208 7.88 -9.10 -8.32
C GLN A 208 9.19 -9.58 -8.93
N ASN A 209 10.15 -8.67 -9.08
CA ASN A 209 11.47 -8.99 -9.62
C ASN A 209 12.56 -8.04 -9.12
N SER A 210 13.78 -8.53 -9.19
CA SER A 210 15.02 -7.77 -9.05
C SER A 210 15.47 -7.22 -10.41
N ILE A 211 16.37 -6.23 -10.40
CA ILE A 211 17.07 -5.80 -11.61
C ILE A 211 17.90 -6.96 -12.21
N ALA A 212 18.16 -6.91 -13.52
CA ALA A 212 18.85 -8.00 -14.23
C ALA A 212 20.35 -7.74 -14.44
N LEU A 213 20.76 -6.48 -14.51
CA LEU A 213 22.15 -6.04 -14.70
C LEU A 213 22.52 -5.03 -13.60
N PRO A 214 23.81 -4.87 -13.27
CA PRO A 214 24.26 -3.89 -12.29
C PRO A 214 23.92 -2.47 -12.74
N THR A 215 23.75 -1.56 -11.79
CA THR A 215 23.37 -0.16 -12.03
C THR A 215 24.43 0.63 -12.82
N THR A 216 25.66 0.10 -12.92
CA THR A 216 26.78 0.65 -13.69
C THR A 216 26.72 0.31 -15.19
N ALA A 217 25.89 -0.65 -15.61
CA ALA A 217 25.75 -1.03 -17.01
C ALA A 217 25.07 0.09 -17.83
N PRO A 218 25.18 0.09 -19.17
CA PRO A 218 24.46 1.05 -20.01
C PRO A 218 22.94 0.96 -19.80
N PHE A 219 22.25 2.11 -19.72
CA PHE A 219 20.81 2.15 -19.40
C PHE A 219 19.94 1.34 -20.37
N GLY A 220 20.25 1.39 -21.67
CA GLY A 220 19.56 0.58 -22.68
C GLY A 220 19.73 -0.93 -22.46
N ASP A 221 20.90 -1.38 -22.01
CA ASP A 221 21.13 -2.79 -21.68
C ASP A 221 20.39 -3.20 -20.42
N GLN A 222 20.42 -2.36 -19.37
CA GLN A 222 19.68 -2.62 -18.13
C GLN A 222 18.19 -2.85 -18.40
N LYS A 223 17.57 -1.95 -19.17
CA LYS A 223 16.16 -2.04 -19.54
C LYS A 223 15.85 -3.30 -20.36
N ARG A 224 16.64 -3.58 -21.41
CA ARG A 224 16.48 -4.79 -22.24
C ARG A 224 16.64 -6.07 -21.44
N ALA A 225 17.57 -6.12 -20.49
CA ALA A 225 17.78 -7.28 -19.64
C ALA A 225 16.58 -7.53 -18.72
N ILE A 226 15.94 -6.48 -18.21
CA ILE A 226 14.68 -6.60 -17.47
C ILE A 226 13.57 -7.16 -18.36
N PHE A 227 13.44 -6.70 -19.61
CA PHE A 227 12.43 -7.24 -20.55
C PHE A 227 12.65 -8.73 -20.81
N GLN A 228 13.90 -9.13 -21.03
CA GLN A 228 14.27 -10.53 -21.24
C GLN A 228 14.00 -11.40 -20.01
N LYS A 229 14.26 -10.88 -18.81
CA LYS A 229 13.96 -11.54 -17.53
C LYS A 229 12.45 -11.71 -17.32
N LEU A 230 11.66 -10.68 -17.61
CA LEU A 230 10.23 -10.69 -17.32
C LEU A 230 9.38 -11.40 -18.37
N ARG A 231 9.82 -11.43 -19.63
CA ARG A 231 9.10 -12.14 -20.71
C ARG A 231 8.68 -13.56 -20.33
N PRO A 232 9.55 -14.46 -19.83
CA PRO A 232 9.12 -15.82 -19.44
C PRO A 232 8.13 -15.83 -18.27
N ILE A 233 8.20 -14.87 -17.34
CA ILE A 233 7.25 -14.75 -16.22
C ILE A 233 5.87 -14.31 -16.73
N ILE A 234 5.84 -13.35 -17.68
CA ILE A 234 4.61 -12.92 -18.34
C ILE A 234 4.04 -14.06 -19.21
N ASP A 235 4.89 -14.79 -19.93
CA ASP A 235 4.47 -15.94 -20.72
C ASP A 235 3.87 -17.05 -19.81
N ALA A 236 4.41 -17.25 -18.61
CA ALA A 236 3.87 -18.16 -17.60
C ALA A 236 2.51 -17.69 -17.06
N ALA A 237 2.34 -16.39 -16.79
CA ALA A 237 1.05 -15.81 -16.42
C ALA A 237 0.00 -15.99 -17.54
N GLY A 238 0.38 -15.74 -18.78
CA GLY A 238 -0.47 -15.96 -19.95
C GLY A 238 -0.85 -17.44 -20.14
N ALA A 239 0.10 -18.36 -19.99
CA ALA A 239 -0.16 -19.80 -20.04
C ALA A 239 -1.03 -20.30 -18.87
N ALA A 240 -1.01 -19.60 -17.73
CA ALA A 240 -1.90 -19.84 -16.60
C ALA A 240 -3.29 -19.21 -16.78
N GLY A 241 -3.57 -18.51 -17.89
CA GLY A 241 -4.87 -17.88 -18.14
C GLY A 241 -5.14 -16.66 -17.27
N VAL A 242 -4.11 -15.92 -16.85
CA VAL A 242 -4.26 -14.67 -16.12
C VAL A 242 -5.00 -13.64 -16.98
N ASN A 243 -6.03 -13.02 -16.42
CA ASN A 243 -6.84 -12.00 -17.09
C ASN A 243 -6.28 -10.60 -16.86
N ILE A 244 -5.75 -10.33 -15.65
CA ILE A 244 -5.17 -9.04 -15.27
C ILE A 244 -3.79 -9.27 -14.66
N LEU A 245 -2.74 -8.70 -15.24
CA LEU A 245 -1.37 -8.81 -14.77
C LEU A 245 -0.83 -7.44 -14.35
N CYS A 246 -0.21 -7.37 -13.18
CA CYS A 246 0.40 -6.14 -12.69
C CYS A 246 1.89 -6.31 -12.42
N LEU A 247 2.67 -5.37 -12.95
CA LEU A 247 4.10 -5.26 -12.68
C LEU A 247 4.36 -4.35 -11.47
N GLN A 248 5.54 -4.46 -10.88
CA GLN A 248 5.98 -3.62 -9.78
C GLN A 248 6.20 -2.15 -10.18
N GLU A 249 6.29 -1.27 -9.18
CA GLU A 249 6.58 0.15 -9.39
C GLU A 249 7.95 0.38 -10.06
N ALA A 250 7.98 1.25 -11.07
CA ALA A 250 9.16 1.59 -11.86
C ALA A 250 9.93 0.33 -12.33
N TRP A 251 9.20 -0.65 -12.87
CA TRP A 251 9.74 -1.99 -13.16
C TRP A 251 10.87 -1.97 -14.20
N THR A 252 10.94 -0.94 -15.05
CA THR A 252 11.87 -0.80 -16.17
C THR A 252 13.26 -0.30 -15.76
N MET A 253 13.45 0.04 -14.48
CA MET A 253 14.68 0.69 -14.00
C MET A 253 15.06 0.29 -12.56
N PRO A 254 16.34 0.45 -12.18
CA PRO A 254 16.72 0.51 -10.77
C PRO A 254 15.98 1.62 -10.05
N PHE A 255 15.72 1.47 -8.76
CA PHE A 255 15.06 2.47 -7.93
C PHE A 255 16.03 3.58 -7.51
N ALA A 256 16.59 4.27 -8.51
CA ALA A 256 17.68 5.23 -8.35
C ALA A 256 17.28 6.56 -7.71
N PHE A 257 16.04 6.71 -7.23
CA PHE A 257 15.54 7.97 -6.68
C PHE A 257 16.29 8.41 -5.40
N CYS A 258 16.93 7.48 -4.69
CA CYS A 258 17.82 7.80 -3.56
C CYS A 258 19.02 8.67 -3.94
N THR A 259 19.56 8.50 -5.15
CA THR A 259 20.78 9.16 -5.61
C THR A 259 20.59 10.65 -5.87
N ARG A 260 19.34 11.07 -6.15
CA ARG A 260 18.97 12.43 -6.60
C ARG A 260 19.63 12.88 -7.92
N GLU A 261 20.33 11.99 -8.63
CA GLU A 261 21.03 12.30 -9.87
C GLU A 261 20.10 12.35 -11.09
N LYS A 262 20.26 13.38 -11.93
CA LYS A 262 19.37 13.57 -13.09
C LYS A 262 19.64 12.66 -14.28
N ARG A 263 20.78 11.97 -14.32
CA ARG A 263 21.08 10.99 -15.38
C ARG A 263 20.04 9.86 -15.45
N TRP A 264 19.48 9.45 -14.31
CA TRP A 264 18.47 8.39 -14.25
C TRP A 264 17.16 8.76 -14.97
N CYS A 265 16.94 10.06 -15.25
CA CYS A 265 15.80 10.53 -16.02
C CYS A 265 15.81 10.05 -17.50
N GLU A 266 16.91 9.49 -17.99
CA GLU A 266 16.98 8.84 -19.32
C GLU A 266 16.16 7.55 -19.40
N PHE A 267 15.81 6.93 -18.27
CA PHE A 267 14.85 5.82 -18.23
C PHE A 267 13.40 6.28 -18.48
N ALA A 268 13.13 7.58 -18.46
CA ALA A 268 11.79 8.10 -18.62
C ALA A 268 11.31 7.96 -20.07
N GLU A 269 10.10 7.44 -20.25
CA GLU A 269 9.49 7.18 -21.56
C GLU A 269 8.14 7.87 -21.69
N PRO A 270 7.70 8.22 -22.91
CA PRO A 270 6.30 8.57 -23.10
C PRO A 270 5.41 7.35 -22.82
N VAL A 271 4.12 7.58 -22.57
CA VAL A 271 3.17 6.51 -22.19
C VAL A 271 2.95 5.45 -23.27
N ASP A 272 3.28 5.77 -24.52
CA ASP A 272 3.30 4.91 -25.71
C ASP A 272 4.73 4.51 -26.11
N GLY A 273 5.69 4.61 -25.19
CA GLY A 273 7.08 4.23 -25.39
C GLY A 273 7.33 2.72 -25.51
N GLU A 274 8.61 2.36 -25.65
CA GLU A 274 9.08 0.99 -25.88
C GLU A 274 8.54 -0.01 -24.84
N SER A 275 8.49 0.38 -23.56
CA SER A 275 7.95 -0.45 -22.48
C SER A 275 6.46 -0.78 -22.66
N THR A 276 5.68 0.17 -23.16
CA THR A 276 4.25 -0.05 -23.46
C THR A 276 4.11 -0.91 -24.70
N LEU A 277 4.85 -0.65 -25.78
CA LEU A 277 4.81 -1.44 -27.02
C LEU A 277 5.13 -2.92 -26.75
N PHE A 278 6.18 -3.20 -25.98
CA PHE A 278 6.55 -4.55 -25.56
C PHE A 278 5.39 -5.28 -24.86
N LEU A 279 4.68 -4.59 -23.96
CA LEU A 279 3.56 -5.18 -23.22
C LEU A 279 2.27 -5.25 -24.03
N GLN A 280 2.05 -4.38 -25.01
CA GLN A 280 0.87 -4.43 -25.90
C GLN A 280 0.83 -5.73 -26.72
N ASP A 281 1.98 -6.19 -27.20
CA ASP A 281 2.08 -7.45 -27.93
C ASP A 281 1.76 -8.65 -27.03
N LEU A 282 2.23 -8.63 -25.78
CA LEU A 282 1.95 -9.67 -24.79
C LEU A 282 0.49 -9.64 -24.32
N ALA A 283 -0.08 -8.45 -24.13
CA ALA A 283 -1.48 -8.25 -23.79
C ALA A 283 -2.41 -8.86 -24.85
N LYS A 284 -2.14 -8.59 -26.14
CA LYS A 284 -2.86 -9.17 -27.28
C LYS A 284 -2.69 -10.69 -27.34
N LYS A 285 -1.45 -11.16 -27.28
CA LYS A 285 -1.10 -12.60 -27.38
C LYS A 285 -1.87 -13.43 -26.36
N TYR A 286 -2.02 -12.92 -25.15
CA TYR A 286 -2.63 -13.65 -24.04
C TYR A 286 -4.06 -13.22 -23.70
N ASN A 287 -4.63 -12.28 -24.45
CA ASN A 287 -5.93 -11.68 -24.13
C ASN A 287 -5.97 -11.24 -22.65
N MET A 288 -5.03 -10.40 -22.25
CA MET A 288 -4.75 -10.05 -20.85
C MET A 288 -4.60 -8.55 -20.69
N VAL A 289 -5.23 -7.98 -19.66
CA VAL A 289 -4.99 -6.58 -19.25
C VAL A 289 -3.66 -6.52 -18.51
N ILE A 290 -2.78 -5.59 -18.89
CA ILE A 290 -1.47 -5.42 -18.25
C ILE A 290 -1.33 -4.01 -17.70
N ILE A 291 -0.87 -3.91 -16.45
CA ILE A 291 -0.61 -2.65 -15.77
C ILE A 291 0.90 -2.45 -15.66
N SER A 292 1.37 -1.35 -16.24
CA SER A 292 2.80 -1.03 -16.39
C SER A 292 3.17 0.27 -15.67
N PRO A 293 3.66 0.20 -14.41
CA PRO A 293 4.22 1.34 -13.70
C PRO A 293 5.61 1.76 -14.23
N ILE A 294 5.70 2.92 -14.87
CA ILE A 294 6.92 3.47 -15.47
C ILE A 294 7.24 4.87 -14.95
N LEU A 295 8.47 5.31 -15.19
CA LEU A 295 8.81 6.72 -15.17
C LEU A 295 8.35 7.34 -16.50
N GLU A 296 7.31 8.16 -16.47
CA GLU A 296 6.76 8.84 -17.64
C GLU A 296 7.52 10.14 -17.91
N ARG A 297 7.81 10.41 -19.19
CA ARG A 297 8.16 11.73 -19.71
C ARG A 297 6.99 12.28 -20.52
N ASP A 298 6.36 13.33 -20.02
CA ASP A 298 5.21 13.96 -20.68
C ASP A 298 5.66 14.97 -21.74
N VAL A 299 5.91 14.48 -22.95
CA VAL A 299 6.35 15.28 -24.10
C VAL A 299 5.39 16.43 -24.42
N LYS A 300 4.09 16.28 -24.13
CA LYS A 300 3.07 17.31 -24.41
C LYS A 300 3.08 18.44 -23.39
N HIS A 301 3.61 18.21 -22.20
CA HIS A 301 3.65 19.18 -21.10
C HIS A 301 5.09 19.44 -20.66
N GLY A 302 5.91 19.89 -21.62
CA GLY A 302 7.27 20.37 -21.35
C GLY A 302 8.24 19.29 -20.85
N GLU A 303 8.04 18.03 -21.28
CA GLU A 303 8.86 16.88 -20.89
C GLU A 303 8.94 16.63 -19.38
N THR A 304 7.90 17.06 -18.65
CA THR A 304 7.79 16.84 -17.20
C THR A 304 7.75 15.36 -16.86
N LEU A 305 8.42 15.00 -15.76
CA LEU A 305 8.50 13.61 -15.32
C LEU A 305 7.39 13.27 -14.34
N TRP A 306 6.89 12.04 -14.43
CA TRP A 306 5.83 11.52 -13.58
C TRP A 306 6.07 10.05 -13.24
N ASN A 307 5.66 9.63 -12.05
CA ASN A 307 5.49 8.20 -11.77
C ASN A 307 4.08 7.81 -12.20
N THR A 308 4.01 6.94 -13.20
CA THR A 308 2.77 6.70 -13.95
C THR A 308 2.56 5.23 -14.18
N ALA A 309 1.38 4.73 -13.84
CA ALA A 309 0.92 3.45 -14.32
C ALA A 309 0.12 3.60 -15.61
N VAL A 310 0.54 2.88 -16.63
CA VAL A 310 -0.17 2.75 -17.91
C VAL A 310 -1.02 1.49 -17.87
N ILE A 311 -2.30 1.60 -18.22
CA ILE A 311 -3.24 0.49 -18.25
C ILE A 311 -3.40 0.06 -19.71
N ILE A 312 -2.93 -1.13 -20.04
CA ILE A 312 -2.97 -1.73 -21.37
C ILE A 312 -4.11 -2.75 -21.39
N GLY A 313 -5.07 -2.56 -22.28
CA GLY A 313 -6.21 -3.46 -22.47
C GLY A 313 -5.81 -4.79 -23.10
N ASN A 314 -6.70 -5.77 -23.02
CA ASN A 314 -6.52 -7.12 -23.54
C ASN A 314 -6.39 -7.18 -25.09
N HIS A 315 -6.83 -6.14 -25.80
CA HIS A 315 -6.59 -5.99 -27.24
C HIS A 315 -5.31 -5.19 -27.55
N GLY A 316 -4.49 -4.90 -26.53
CA GLY A 316 -3.27 -4.09 -26.60
C GLY A 316 -3.51 -2.62 -26.89
N ASN A 317 -4.72 -2.09 -26.73
CA ASN A 317 -4.95 -0.65 -26.71
C ASN A 317 -4.57 -0.06 -25.34
N VAL A 318 -4.05 1.16 -25.27
CA VAL A 318 -3.88 1.86 -24.00
C VAL A 318 -5.26 2.37 -23.55
N ILE A 319 -5.76 1.86 -22.41
CA ILE A 319 -7.05 2.29 -21.82
C ILE A 319 -6.88 3.68 -21.19
N GLY A 320 -5.75 3.91 -20.54
CA GLY A 320 -5.45 5.18 -19.90
C GLY A 320 -4.22 5.11 -19.02
N LYS A 321 -4.05 6.13 -18.17
CA LYS A 321 -2.94 6.24 -17.23
C LYS A 321 -3.39 6.81 -15.88
N HIS A 322 -2.66 6.47 -14.83
CA HIS A 322 -2.79 7.08 -13.51
C HIS A 322 -1.42 7.53 -13.03
N ARG A 323 -1.33 8.77 -12.54
CA ARG A 323 -0.11 9.34 -11.94
C ARG A 323 -0.17 9.28 -10.42
N LYS A 324 0.96 8.98 -9.81
CA LYS A 324 1.13 8.86 -8.37
C LYS A 324 0.70 10.13 -7.63
N ASN A 325 -0.40 10.07 -6.88
CA ASN A 325 -0.96 11.24 -6.20
C ASN A 325 -0.14 11.70 -4.98
N HIS A 326 0.56 10.79 -4.30
CA HIS A 326 1.28 11.08 -3.06
C HIS A 326 2.77 10.74 -3.22
N ILE A 327 3.62 11.75 -3.12
CA ILE A 327 5.05 11.61 -3.36
C ILE A 327 5.82 11.60 -2.02
N PRO A 328 6.59 10.54 -1.73
CA PRO A 328 7.44 10.52 -0.54
C PRO A 328 8.61 11.51 -0.66
N ARG A 329 9.03 12.01 0.51
CA ARG A 329 10.12 12.98 0.68
C ARG A 329 11.07 12.59 1.82
N VAL A 330 11.08 11.31 2.21
CA VAL A 330 11.68 10.85 3.47
C VAL A 330 12.76 9.81 3.20
N GLY A 331 13.91 9.95 3.87
CA GLY A 331 14.97 8.96 3.81
C GLY A 331 15.55 8.85 2.40
N ASP A 332 15.74 7.62 1.94
CA ASP A 332 16.18 7.32 0.57
C ASP A 332 15.06 7.46 -0.47
N PHE A 333 13.80 7.59 -0.03
CA PHE A 333 12.64 7.83 -0.90
C PHE A 333 12.48 9.32 -1.23
N ASN A 334 13.47 9.90 -1.90
CA ASN A 334 13.50 11.31 -2.34
C ASN A 334 12.88 11.53 -3.72
N GLU A 335 11.77 10.85 -3.97
CA GLU A 335 11.09 10.85 -5.27
C GLU A 335 10.65 12.24 -5.73
N SER A 336 10.30 13.13 -4.80
CA SER A 336 9.94 14.53 -5.10
C SER A 336 11.03 15.33 -5.80
N THR A 337 12.27 14.83 -5.80
CA THR A 337 13.35 15.42 -6.60
C THR A 337 13.11 15.19 -8.09
N TYR A 338 12.41 14.11 -8.48
CA TYR A 338 12.22 13.68 -9.87
C TYR A 338 10.87 14.06 -10.44
N TYR A 339 9.78 13.92 -9.67
CA TYR A 339 8.41 14.15 -10.13
C TYR A 339 7.49 14.71 -9.04
N MET A 340 6.41 15.35 -9.47
CA MET A 340 5.44 16.04 -8.61
C MET A 340 4.19 15.21 -8.34
N GLU A 341 3.35 15.66 -7.42
CA GLU A 341 2.05 15.06 -7.11
C GLU A 341 1.15 14.93 -8.34
N GLY A 342 0.62 13.73 -8.56
CA GLY A 342 -0.20 13.38 -9.71
C GLY A 342 -1.45 14.26 -9.87
N ASN A 343 -1.77 14.58 -11.13
CA ASN A 343 -2.91 15.40 -11.52
C ASN A 343 -4.04 14.61 -12.20
N THR A 344 -4.02 13.28 -12.10
CA THR A 344 -5.02 12.39 -12.73
C THR A 344 -6.19 12.01 -11.82
N GLY A 345 -6.20 12.48 -10.57
CA GLY A 345 -7.20 12.09 -9.57
C GLY A 345 -7.11 10.61 -9.22
N HIS A 346 -8.25 9.96 -8.97
CA HIS A 346 -8.35 8.54 -8.64
C HIS A 346 -9.20 7.78 -9.68
N PRO A 347 -8.68 7.59 -10.91
CA PRO A 347 -9.44 6.96 -11.99
C PRO A 347 -9.68 5.47 -11.70
N VAL A 348 -10.88 5.01 -12.06
CA VAL A 348 -11.21 3.58 -12.13
C VAL A 348 -11.33 3.21 -13.60
N PHE A 349 -10.64 2.16 -14.00
CA PHE A 349 -10.60 1.65 -15.36
C PHE A 349 -11.54 0.46 -15.46
N GLU A 350 -12.57 0.59 -16.30
CA GLU A 350 -13.47 -0.50 -16.62
C GLU A 350 -12.85 -1.36 -17.73
N THR A 351 -12.66 -2.63 -17.44
CA THR A 351 -12.04 -3.61 -18.35
C THR A 351 -13.00 -4.75 -18.64
N ALA A 352 -12.66 -5.62 -19.60
CA ALA A 352 -13.39 -6.85 -19.86
C ALA A 352 -13.47 -7.78 -18.62
N TYR A 353 -12.56 -7.60 -17.66
CA TYR A 353 -12.41 -8.46 -16.48
C TYR A 353 -12.79 -7.74 -15.17
N GLY A 354 -13.55 -6.65 -15.26
CA GLY A 354 -14.01 -5.89 -14.10
C GLY A 354 -13.32 -4.55 -13.93
N LYS A 355 -13.68 -3.85 -12.86
CA LYS A 355 -13.22 -2.48 -12.57
C LYS A 355 -11.94 -2.51 -11.76
N ILE A 356 -10.87 -1.91 -12.29
CA ILE A 356 -9.57 -1.84 -11.63
C ILE A 356 -9.20 -0.41 -11.28
N ALA A 357 -8.50 -0.21 -10.18
CA ALA A 357 -7.85 1.05 -9.85
C ALA A 357 -6.44 0.80 -9.33
N LEU A 358 -5.63 1.85 -9.34
CA LEU A 358 -4.24 1.79 -8.92
C LEU A 358 -4.00 2.74 -7.76
N ASN A 359 -3.22 2.28 -6.79
CA ASN A 359 -2.70 3.10 -5.72
C ASN A 359 -1.17 2.98 -5.71
N GLN A 360 -0.49 3.89 -6.39
CA GLN A 360 0.97 3.90 -6.47
C GLN A 360 1.57 4.58 -5.25
N CYS A 361 2.54 3.91 -4.63
CA CYS A 361 3.31 4.20 -3.42
C CYS A 361 3.28 5.61 -2.80
N GLY A 362 2.12 6.06 -2.34
CA GLY A 362 2.04 6.96 -1.21
C GLY A 362 2.11 6.18 0.08
N PRO A 363 2.27 6.83 1.25
CA PRO A 363 1.96 6.14 2.47
C PRO A 363 0.51 5.63 2.38
N LEU A 364 0.35 4.31 2.32
CA LEU A 364 -0.87 3.56 2.66
C LEU A 364 -1.47 3.94 4.03
N ARG A 365 -0.83 4.89 4.72
CA ARG A 365 -1.28 5.62 5.91
C ARG A 365 -2.46 6.56 5.65
N PHE A 366 -2.81 6.89 4.40
CA PHE A 366 -3.96 7.75 4.07
C PHE A 366 -5.25 6.98 3.76
N SER A 367 -5.44 5.81 4.37
CA SER A 367 -6.79 5.43 4.74
C SER A 367 -7.14 6.26 5.98
N PHE A 368 -8.24 7.02 5.97
CA PHE A 368 -8.74 7.82 7.11
C PHE A 368 -9.07 6.99 8.38
N ALA A 369 -8.57 5.76 8.49
CA ALA A 369 -8.88 4.79 9.52
C ALA A 369 -7.66 3.95 9.93
N HIS A 370 -6.60 4.56 10.50
CA HIS A 370 -5.60 3.80 11.27
C HIS A 370 -5.14 4.53 12.52
N SER A 371 -5.79 4.23 13.65
CA SER A 371 -5.20 4.39 14.98
C SER A 371 -4.47 3.11 15.39
N ILE A 372 -3.16 3.24 15.61
CA ILE A 372 -2.33 2.52 16.60
C ILE A 372 -2.18 1.00 16.42
N SER A 373 -1.04 0.57 15.87
CA SER A 373 -0.28 -0.60 16.37
C SER A 373 1.10 -0.73 15.69
N ARG A 374 2.11 -1.08 16.49
CA ARG A 374 3.54 -1.11 16.15
C ARG A 374 3.91 -2.42 15.43
N GLY A 375 4.63 -2.34 14.31
CA GLY A 375 5.27 -3.48 13.63
C GLY A 375 5.37 -3.34 12.10
N TYR A 376 6.43 -2.72 11.58
CA TYR A 376 6.50 -2.25 10.18
C TYR A 376 6.46 -3.31 9.07
N LEU A 377 6.80 -4.57 9.32
CA LEU A 377 6.65 -5.65 8.33
C LEU A 377 5.18 -6.08 8.18
N LEU A 378 4.42 -6.03 9.28
CA LEU A 378 2.98 -6.30 9.28
C LEU A 378 2.19 -5.09 8.78
N LEU A 379 2.72 -3.87 8.89
CA LEU A 379 1.99 -2.65 8.51
C LEU A 379 1.61 -2.61 7.02
N PHE A 380 2.44 -3.09 6.09
CA PHE A 380 2.09 -3.04 4.67
C PHE A 380 0.96 -4.02 4.32
N SER A 381 1.08 -5.28 4.76
CA SER A 381 0.03 -6.28 4.60
C SER A 381 -1.25 -5.90 5.35
N GLN A 382 -1.10 -5.32 6.55
CA GLN A 382 -2.22 -4.85 7.35
C GLN A 382 -2.91 -3.64 6.72
N CYS A 383 -2.17 -2.68 6.13
CA CYS A 383 -2.76 -1.56 5.41
C CYS A 383 -3.51 -2.02 4.16
N ALA A 384 -2.93 -2.93 3.38
CA ALA A 384 -3.59 -3.52 2.21
C ALA A 384 -4.87 -4.28 2.59
N ARG A 385 -4.80 -5.11 3.64
CA ARG A 385 -5.94 -5.83 4.21
C ARG A 385 -7.03 -4.89 4.72
N ASN A 386 -6.64 -3.85 5.45
CA ASN A 386 -7.59 -2.86 5.97
C ASN A 386 -8.24 -2.05 4.84
N ALA A 387 -7.48 -1.73 3.80
CA ALA A 387 -8.03 -1.09 2.60
C ALA A 387 -9.03 -2.01 1.89
N ALA A 388 -8.73 -3.30 1.75
CA ALA A 388 -9.63 -4.30 1.16
C ALA A 388 -10.95 -4.40 1.94
N ILE A 389 -10.88 -4.49 3.28
CA ILE A 389 -12.02 -4.56 4.18
C ILE A 389 -12.88 -3.29 4.12
N ALA A 390 -12.27 -2.14 4.41
CA ALA A 390 -12.98 -0.87 4.56
C ALA A 390 -13.66 -0.42 3.25
N ASN A 391 -13.08 -0.82 2.11
CA ASN A 391 -13.60 -0.46 0.81
C ASN A 391 -14.41 -1.57 0.13
N SER A 392 -14.36 -2.80 0.66
CA SER A 392 -15.01 -3.99 0.13
C SER A 392 -14.62 -4.27 -1.33
N TYR A 393 -13.31 -4.33 -1.59
CA TYR A 393 -12.71 -4.75 -2.85
C TYR A 393 -11.49 -5.65 -2.60
N PHE A 394 -10.96 -6.30 -3.64
CA PHE A 394 -9.68 -7.01 -3.56
C PHE A 394 -8.50 -6.04 -3.67
N VAL A 395 -7.38 -6.36 -3.00
CA VAL A 395 -6.11 -5.63 -3.10
C VAL A 395 -4.99 -6.57 -3.50
N GLY A 396 -4.28 -6.27 -4.58
CA GLY A 396 -3.00 -6.91 -4.90
C GLY A 396 -1.85 -5.99 -4.53
N SER A 397 -0.97 -6.45 -3.65
CA SER A 397 0.15 -5.68 -3.11
C SER A 397 1.46 -6.20 -3.69
N ILE A 398 2.25 -5.31 -4.29
CA ILE A 398 3.49 -5.67 -5.01
C ILE A 398 4.65 -4.84 -4.48
N ASN A 399 5.76 -5.50 -4.16
CA ASN A 399 7.04 -4.87 -3.90
C ASN A 399 8.16 -5.63 -4.63
N ARG A 400 9.23 -4.93 -4.98
CA ARG A 400 10.39 -5.50 -5.65
C ARG A 400 11.25 -6.34 -4.70
N VAL A 401 12.19 -7.10 -5.27
CA VAL A 401 13.16 -7.91 -4.52
C VAL A 401 14.59 -7.57 -4.91
N GLY A 402 15.54 -8.06 -4.11
CA GLY A 402 16.97 -7.91 -4.36
C GLY A 402 17.57 -6.66 -3.71
N THR A 403 18.82 -6.41 -4.05
CA THR A 403 19.60 -5.26 -3.60
C THR A 403 20.09 -4.48 -4.80
N GLU A 404 20.22 -3.17 -4.63
CA GLU A 404 20.71 -2.27 -5.67
C GLU A 404 21.83 -1.43 -5.06
N VAL A 405 22.98 -1.38 -5.73
CA VAL A 405 24.13 -0.56 -5.34
C VAL A 405 24.38 0.42 -6.46
N PHE A 406 24.51 1.70 -6.15
CA PHE A 406 24.70 2.78 -7.11
C PHE A 406 26.17 3.21 -7.22
N PRO A 407 26.61 3.77 -8.36
CA PRO A 407 28.03 4.12 -8.55
C PRO A 407 28.51 5.22 -7.61
N ASN A 408 27.62 6.18 -7.31
CA ASN A 408 27.92 7.34 -6.48
C ASN A 408 27.20 7.21 -5.13
N PRO A 409 27.90 7.42 -4.00
CA PRO A 409 27.27 7.43 -2.69
C PRO A 409 26.25 8.55 -2.52
N PHE A 410 25.21 8.31 -1.73
CA PHE A 410 24.14 9.25 -1.41
C PHE A 410 23.84 9.25 0.10
N THR A 411 23.06 10.23 0.56
CA THR A 411 22.71 10.40 1.97
C THR A 411 21.21 10.23 2.20
N SER A 412 20.87 9.42 3.20
CA SER A 412 19.48 9.22 3.65
C SER A 412 18.91 10.41 4.43
N GLY A 413 19.73 11.41 4.78
CA GLY A 413 19.29 12.58 5.54
C GLY A 413 18.98 12.29 7.02
N ASP A 414 19.46 11.16 7.55
CA ASP A 414 19.30 10.72 8.93
C ASP A 414 20.53 11.03 9.81
N GLY A 415 21.54 11.71 9.25
CA GLY A 415 22.80 12.04 9.93
C GLY A 415 23.85 10.92 9.89
N LYS A 416 23.58 9.79 9.23
CA LYS A 416 24.56 8.72 9.03
C LYS A 416 25.49 9.01 7.85
N PRO A 417 26.64 8.32 7.75
CA PRO A 417 27.53 8.44 6.60
C PRO A 417 26.81 8.14 5.28
N GLN A 418 27.30 8.74 4.20
CA GLN A 418 26.86 8.39 2.86
C GLN A 418 27.13 6.92 2.56
N HIS A 419 26.27 6.31 1.76
CA HIS A 419 26.35 4.91 1.37
C HIS A 419 25.93 4.77 -0.10
N ALA A 420 26.23 3.61 -0.69
CA ALA A 420 25.97 3.35 -2.11
C ALA A 420 24.88 2.29 -2.30
N ASP A 421 24.59 1.49 -1.27
CA ASP A 421 23.57 0.46 -1.30
C ASP A 421 22.20 1.02 -0.88
N PHE A 422 21.16 0.76 -1.65
CA PHE A 422 19.79 1.14 -1.25
C PHE A 422 19.26 0.29 -0.08
N GLY A 423 19.89 -0.85 0.18
CA GLY A 423 19.38 -1.89 1.05
C GLY A 423 18.51 -2.91 0.31
N HIS A 424 17.88 -3.79 1.08
CA HIS A 424 17.21 -4.97 0.56
C HIS A 424 15.69 -4.75 0.39
N PHE A 425 15.20 -4.79 -0.85
CA PHE A 425 13.77 -4.77 -1.12
C PHE A 425 13.12 -6.10 -0.74
N TYR A 426 12.02 -6.07 0.00
CA TYR A 426 11.55 -7.25 0.73
C TYR A 426 10.54 -8.13 0.00
N GLY A 427 10.18 -7.85 -1.25
CA GLY A 427 9.17 -8.60 -2.00
C GLY A 427 7.87 -8.75 -1.21
N SER A 428 7.54 -9.99 -0.84
CA SER A 428 6.35 -10.29 -0.04
C SER A 428 5.05 -9.87 -0.71
N SER A 429 5.01 -9.93 -2.04
CA SER A 429 3.79 -9.62 -2.80
C SER A 429 2.69 -10.63 -2.45
N HIS A 430 1.46 -10.15 -2.29
CA HIS A 430 0.31 -10.94 -1.82
C HIS A 430 -1.01 -10.30 -2.22
N PHE A 431 -2.10 -11.04 -2.07
CA PHE A 431 -3.46 -10.54 -2.22
C PHE A 431 -4.20 -10.46 -0.89
N SER A 432 -5.07 -9.46 -0.77
CA SER A 432 -6.02 -9.29 0.33
C SER A 432 -7.43 -9.18 -0.22
N ALA A 433 -8.36 -9.88 0.41
CA ALA A 433 -9.76 -9.94 0.03
C ALA A 433 -10.64 -9.04 0.91
N PRO A 434 -11.84 -8.67 0.44
CA PRO A 434 -12.76 -7.83 1.19
C PRO A 434 -13.25 -8.48 2.49
N ASP A 435 -13.27 -9.81 2.62
CA ASP A 435 -13.66 -10.52 3.84
C ASP A 435 -12.55 -10.64 4.90
N ALA A 436 -11.48 -9.85 4.75
CA ALA A 436 -10.26 -9.88 5.53
C ALA A 436 -9.38 -11.11 5.29
N SER A 437 -9.67 -12.02 4.36
CA SER A 437 -8.73 -13.09 4.03
C SER A 437 -7.55 -12.58 3.17
N CYS A 438 -6.41 -13.25 3.21
CA CYS A 438 -5.18 -12.89 2.49
C CYS A 438 -4.44 -14.15 2.04
N THR A 439 -3.69 -14.06 0.94
CA THR A 439 -2.76 -15.12 0.55
C THR A 439 -1.50 -15.07 1.42
N PRO A 440 -0.80 -16.19 1.58
CA PRO A 440 0.63 -16.15 1.89
C PRO A 440 1.38 -15.24 0.91
N SER A 441 2.44 -14.61 1.40
CA SER A 441 3.28 -13.75 0.56
C SER A 441 4.30 -14.55 -0.25
N LEU A 442 4.66 -14.03 -1.43
CA LEU A 442 5.83 -14.48 -2.17
C LEU A 442 7.12 -14.34 -1.36
N SER A 443 8.17 -14.99 -1.85
CA SER A 443 9.53 -14.87 -1.31
C SER A 443 9.97 -13.41 -1.11
N ARG A 444 10.85 -13.21 -0.12
CA ARG A 444 11.43 -11.90 0.17
C ARG A 444 12.59 -11.51 -0.73
N TYR A 445 13.22 -12.48 -1.38
CA TYR A 445 14.47 -12.27 -2.13
C TYR A 445 14.44 -12.89 -3.53
N LYS A 446 13.45 -13.72 -3.86
CA LYS A 446 13.32 -14.33 -5.20
C LYS A 446 12.34 -13.55 -6.07
N ASP A 447 12.67 -13.48 -7.35
CA ASP A 447 11.73 -13.08 -8.40
C ASP A 447 10.53 -14.06 -8.38
N GLY A 448 9.32 -13.59 -8.71
CA GLY A 448 8.16 -14.46 -8.57
C GLY A 448 6.87 -13.94 -9.18
N LEU A 449 5.96 -14.88 -9.40
CA LEU A 449 4.60 -14.71 -9.90
C LEU A 449 3.61 -15.30 -8.89
N ILE A 450 2.72 -14.47 -8.37
CA ILE A 450 1.57 -14.93 -7.59
C ILE A 450 0.29 -14.74 -8.40
N ILE A 451 -0.51 -15.79 -8.51
CA ILE A 451 -1.77 -15.82 -9.24
C ILE A 451 -2.90 -15.98 -8.23
N SER A 452 -4.02 -15.30 -8.43
CA SER A 452 -5.20 -15.56 -7.65
C SER A 452 -6.48 -15.48 -8.45
N ASP A 453 -7.32 -16.49 -8.27
CA ASP A 453 -8.71 -16.49 -8.75
C ASP A 453 -9.57 -15.78 -7.73
N MET A 454 -10.37 -14.82 -8.18
CA MET A 454 -11.20 -13.99 -7.32
C MET A 454 -12.62 -13.94 -7.86
N ASP A 455 -13.60 -14.34 -7.04
CA ASP A 455 -15.00 -14.05 -7.35
C ASP A 455 -15.35 -12.61 -6.96
N LEU A 456 -15.56 -11.75 -7.96
CA LEU A 456 -15.87 -10.34 -7.74
C LEU A 456 -17.23 -10.12 -7.05
N ASN A 457 -18.11 -11.13 -7.01
CA ASN A 457 -19.36 -11.04 -6.25
C ASN A 457 -19.11 -10.90 -4.73
N LEU A 458 -17.96 -11.37 -4.23
CA LEU A 458 -17.57 -11.20 -2.82
C LEU A 458 -17.58 -9.72 -2.42
N CYS A 459 -17.16 -8.82 -3.32
CA CYS A 459 -17.16 -7.38 -3.07
C CYS A 459 -18.56 -6.86 -2.72
N ARG A 460 -19.61 -7.31 -3.43
CA ARG A 460 -21.00 -6.92 -3.15
C ARG A 460 -21.48 -7.54 -1.85
N GLN A 461 -21.26 -8.84 -1.65
CA GLN A 461 -21.70 -9.55 -0.45
C GLN A 461 -21.20 -8.89 0.83
N LEU A 462 -19.94 -8.43 0.85
CA LEU A 462 -19.37 -7.75 2.01
C LEU A 462 -19.87 -6.30 2.15
N LYS A 463 -20.16 -5.60 1.04
CA LYS A 463 -20.84 -4.30 1.08
C LYS A 463 -22.20 -4.41 1.78
N ASP A 464 -22.98 -5.43 1.43
CA ASP A 464 -24.31 -5.66 2.00
C ASP A 464 -24.22 -6.13 3.47
N LYS A 465 -23.27 -7.01 3.78
CA LYS A 465 -23.10 -7.58 5.12
C LYS A 465 -22.62 -6.58 6.17
N TRP A 466 -21.62 -5.76 5.84
CA TRP A 466 -21.03 -4.82 6.81
C TRP A 466 -21.58 -3.40 6.68
N GLY A 467 -22.12 -3.03 5.51
CA GLY A 467 -22.73 -1.74 5.30
C GLY A 467 -21.77 -0.55 5.43
N PHE A 468 -20.44 -0.75 5.35
CA PHE A 468 -19.47 0.34 5.54
C PHE A 468 -19.72 1.52 4.62
N ARG A 469 -20.13 1.27 3.36
CA ARG A 469 -20.48 2.34 2.42
C ARG A 469 -21.75 3.08 2.81
N MET A 470 -22.75 2.36 3.33
CA MET A 470 -24.01 2.93 3.81
C MET A 470 -23.78 3.81 5.05
N THR A 471 -22.86 3.41 5.93
CA THR A 471 -22.57 4.10 7.20
C THR A 471 -21.38 5.04 7.15
N ALA A 472 -20.76 5.24 5.98
CA ALA A 472 -19.53 6.01 5.85
C ALA A 472 -19.68 7.52 6.06
N ARG A 473 -20.90 8.07 6.05
CA ARG A 473 -21.20 9.51 6.29
C ARG A 473 -20.31 10.45 5.47
N TYR A 474 -20.12 10.17 4.18
CA TYR A 474 -19.19 10.91 3.32
C TYR A 474 -19.45 12.42 3.29
N GLU A 475 -20.71 12.87 3.37
CA GLU A 475 -21.08 14.29 3.42
C GLU A 475 -20.50 14.99 4.65
N LEU A 476 -20.59 14.37 5.84
CA LEU A 476 -19.99 14.89 7.06
C LEU A 476 -18.48 15.05 6.91
N TYR A 477 -17.80 14.03 6.36
CA TYR A 477 -16.35 14.08 6.17
C TYR A 477 -15.94 15.09 5.10
N ALA A 478 -16.75 15.28 4.05
CA ALA A 478 -16.49 16.30 3.05
C ALA A 478 -16.55 17.71 3.64
N GLU A 479 -17.57 18.01 4.45
CA GLU A 479 -17.68 19.29 5.17
C GLU A 479 -16.53 19.49 6.17
N LEU A 480 -16.21 18.45 6.95
CA LEU A 480 -15.10 18.48 7.91
C LEU A 480 -13.77 18.77 7.21
N LEU A 481 -13.47 18.06 6.12
CA LEU A 481 -12.22 18.25 5.37
C LEU A 481 -12.18 19.61 4.68
N ALA A 482 -13.30 20.07 4.13
CA ALA A 482 -13.39 21.41 3.54
C ALA A 482 -13.18 22.52 4.58
N SER A 483 -13.58 22.30 5.84
CA SER A 483 -13.27 23.19 6.96
C SER A 483 -11.80 23.09 7.38
N TYR A 484 -11.29 21.87 7.53
CA TYR A 484 -9.93 21.57 7.99
C TYR A 484 -8.83 22.21 7.14
N VAL A 485 -9.03 22.31 5.82
CA VAL A 485 -8.03 22.88 4.90
C VAL A 485 -8.02 24.41 4.87
N LYS A 486 -8.92 25.08 5.60
CA LYS A 486 -8.95 26.54 5.63
C LYS A 486 -7.83 27.11 6.53
N PRO A 487 -7.24 28.27 6.19
CA PRO A 487 -6.17 28.88 6.99
C PRO A 487 -6.58 29.25 8.42
N ASP A 488 -7.86 29.51 8.65
CA ASP A 488 -8.47 29.90 9.93
C ASP A 488 -9.09 28.71 10.69
N PHE A 489 -8.76 27.48 10.31
CA PHE A 489 -9.28 26.30 10.98
C PHE A 489 -8.83 26.24 12.44
N GLU A 490 -9.81 26.28 13.35
CA GLU A 490 -9.61 25.97 14.77
C GLU A 490 -10.02 24.51 15.04
N PRO A 491 -9.11 23.66 15.57
CA PRO A 491 -9.46 22.30 15.92
C PRO A 491 -10.54 22.28 17.01
N GLN A 492 -11.46 21.32 16.92
CA GLN A 492 -12.51 21.11 17.93
C GLN A 492 -11.91 20.53 19.22
N VAL A 493 -11.32 21.38 20.05
CA VAL A 493 -10.75 21.01 21.35
C VAL A 493 -11.69 21.46 22.46
N ILE A 494 -12.11 20.51 23.29
CA ILE A 494 -12.92 20.77 24.48
C ILE A 494 -11.96 20.81 25.67
N PHE A 495 -11.82 21.97 26.30
CA PHE A 495 -10.94 22.16 27.45
C PHE A 495 -11.72 21.97 28.76
N ASP A 496 -11.06 21.33 29.73
CA ASP A 496 -11.52 21.38 31.12
C ASP A 496 -11.34 22.83 31.61
N PRO A 497 -12.41 23.51 32.03
CA PRO A 497 -12.31 24.88 32.53
C PRO A 497 -11.41 25.02 33.76
N LEU A 498 -11.09 23.94 34.48
CA LEU A 498 -10.18 23.96 35.64
C LEU A 498 -8.71 23.78 35.27
N LEU A 499 -8.39 23.36 34.05
CA LEU A 499 -7.00 23.23 33.54
C LEU A 499 -6.43 24.57 33.07
N HIS A 500 -6.69 25.65 33.80
CA HIS A 500 -6.08 26.95 33.52
C HIS A 500 -4.55 26.81 33.45
N LYS A 501 -3.99 27.19 32.29
CA LYS A 501 -2.55 27.34 32.06
C LYS A 501 -1.93 28.40 32.94
#